data_AF-A0A2D4N250-F1
#
_entry.id   AF-A0A2D4N250-F1
#
_cell.length_a   1.000
_cell.length_b   1.000
_cell.length_c   1.000
_cell.angle_alpha   90.00
_cell.angle_beta   90.00
_cell.angle_gamma   90.00
#
_symmetry.space_group_name_H-M   'P 1'
#
loop_
_entity.id
_entity.type
_entity.pdbx_description
1 polymer ?
#
loop_
_entity_poly.entity_id
_entity_poly.type
_entity_poly.pdbx_seq_one_letter_code
_entity_poly.pdbx_strand_id
1 'polypeptide(L)'
;WEACRFVEKTHWGYYTWPQNMEIYASVEEQPKLGRSRKELSEAEQVIYDHFSDPNFVEQLIKFLSLEDRKGKDKFNPRRFCLFKGLFRNFDDTFLPVLKPHLERLAEDSHESPQR
;
A
#
# COMPACT_ATOMS: atom_id res chain seq x y z
N TRP A 1 2.56 18.72 11.90
CA TRP A 1 2.08 18.03 10.69
C TRP A 1 0.78 18.67 10.21
N GLU A 2 -0.28 18.70 11.05
CA GLU A 2 -1.62 19.23 10.70
C GLU A 2 -1.67 20.68 10.18
N ALA A 3 -0.76 21.55 10.61
CA ALA A 3 -0.72 22.95 10.15
C ALA A 3 0.14 23.17 8.89
N CYS A 4 0.82 22.13 8.38
CA CYS A 4 1.71 22.23 7.23
C CYS A 4 0.94 21.99 5.92
N ARG A 5 1.33 22.67 4.84
CA ARG A 5 0.85 22.36 3.48
C ARG A 5 1.89 21.49 2.78
N PHE A 6 1.49 20.26 2.44
CA PHE A 6 2.35 19.32 1.73
C PHE A 6 2.08 19.38 0.23
N VAL A 7 3.11 19.71 -0.54
CA VAL A 7 3.08 19.69 -2.00
C VAL A 7 3.79 18.42 -2.46
N GLU A 8 3.02 17.43 -2.90
CA GLU A 8 3.57 16.11 -3.27
C GLU A 8 4.32 16.13 -4.61
N LYS A 9 3.80 16.85 -5.61
CA LYS A 9 4.46 16.89 -6.91
C LYS A 9 5.72 17.75 -6.84
N THR A 10 6.84 17.13 -7.20
CA THR A 10 8.19 17.73 -7.12
C THR A 10 8.44 18.89 -8.09
N HIS A 11 7.60 19.06 -9.12
CA HIS A 11 7.78 20.09 -10.15
C HIS A 11 6.99 21.37 -9.90
N TRP A 12 6.07 21.39 -8.93
CA TRP A 12 5.29 22.60 -8.64
C TRP A 12 6.19 23.73 -8.13
N GLY A 13 6.09 24.90 -8.75
CA GLY A 13 6.87 26.08 -8.36
C GLY A 13 8.34 26.05 -8.78
N TYR A 14 8.83 24.98 -9.43
CA TYR A 14 10.22 24.90 -9.89
C TYR A 14 10.52 25.93 -10.99
N TYR A 15 9.65 26.02 -12.00
CA TYR A 15 9.75 27.02 -13.07
C TYR A 15 8.75 28.16 -12.87
N THR A 16 7.48 27.82 -12.66
CA THR A 16 6.42 28.79 -12.38
C THR A 16 5.27 28.13 -11.61
N TRP A 17 4.41 28.94 -11.00
CA TRP A 17 3.19 28.50 -10.35
C TRP A 17 2.04 28.40 -11.36
N PRO A 18 1.14 27.41 -11.22
CA PRO A 18 -0.10 27.37 -12.00
C PRO A 18 -1.05 28.48 -11.54
N GLN A 19 -2.05 28.80 -12.36
CA GLN A 19 -3.11 29.73 -11.96
C GLN A 19 -3.89 29.22 -10.74
N ASN A 20 -4.23 27.93 -10.73
CA ASN A 20 -4.85 27.25 -9.60
C ASN A 20 -3.97 26.07 -9.20
N MET A 21 -3.62 26.00 -7.92
CA MET A 21 -2.83 24.91 -7.36
C MET A 21 -3.68 24.12 -6.38
N GLU A 22 -3.94 22.86 -6.71
CA GLU A 22 -4.64 21.93 -5.84
C GLU A 22 -3.64 21.19 -4.95
N ILE A 23 -3.94 21.15 -3.66
CA ILE A 23 -3.21 20.39 -2.66
C ILE A 23 -4.19 19.58 -1.83
N TYR A 24 -3.69 18.54 -1.15
CA TYR A 24 -4.51 17.77 -0.23
C TYR A 24 -5.04 18.65 0.90
N ALA A 25 -6.32 18.48 1.20
CA ALA A 25 -7.02 19.16 2.28
C ALA A 25 -6.56 18.67 3.66
N SER A 26 -7.04 19.30 4.74
CA SER A 26 -6.74 18.83 6.09
C SER A 26 -7.33 17.43 6.36
N VAL A 27 -6.83 16.72 7.38
CA VAL A 27 -7.31 15.37 7.72
C VAL A 27 -8.82 15.36 8.00
N GLU A 28 -9.36 16.42 8.60
CA GLU A 28 -10.79 16.56 8.92
C GLU A 28 -11.69 16.63 7.67
N GLU A 29 -11.16 17.12 6.55
CA GLU A 29 -11.88 17.27 5.28
C GLU A 29 -11.67 16.08 4.34
N GLN A 30 -10.76 15.17 4.69
CA GLN A 30 -10.46 13.97 3.89
C GLN A 30 -11.37 12.80 4.28
N PRO A 31 -11.54 11.80 3.39
CA PRO A 31 -12.26 10.58 3.72
C PRO A 31 -11.66 9.89 4.96
N LYS A 32 -12.54 9.42 5.85
CA LYS A 32 -12.13 8.69 7.06
C LYS A 32 -11.31 7.44 6.71
N LEU A 33 -10.10 7.35 7.25
CA LEU A 33 -9.25 6.16 7.22
C LEU A 33 -9.53 5.26 8.44
N GLY A 34 -9.02 4.02 8.44
CA GLY A 34 -9.22 3.08 9.55
C GLY A 34 -10.69 2.71 9.80
N ARG A 35 -11.51 2.65 8.74
CA ARG A 35 -12.93 2.29 8.82
C ARG A 35 -13.10 0.86 9.31
N SER A 36 -14.05 0.65 10.22
CA SER A 36 -14.43 -0.70 10.63
C SER A 36 -15.09 -1.46 9.48
N ARG A 37 -15.06 -2.80 9.50
CA ARG A 37 -15.68 -3.64 8.46
C ARG A 37 -17.13 -3.27 8.12
N LYS A 38 -17.90 -2.78 9.10
CA LYS A 38 -19.32 -2.39 8.92
C LYS A 38 -19.50 -1.08 8.15
N GLU A 39 -18.49 -0.21 8.15
CA GLU A 39 -18.48 1.07 7.44
C GLU A 39 -17.99 0.92 5.99
N LEU A 40 -17.57 -0.28 5.59
CA LEU A 40 -17.07 -0.59 4.26
C LEU A 40 -18.20 -0.97 3.31
N SER A 41 -18.05 -0.60 2.05
CA SER A 41 -18.90 -1.10 0.96
C SER A 41 -18.79 -2.62 0.81
N GLU A 42 -19.78 -3.26 0.19
CA GLU A 42 -19.79 -4.70 -0.04
C GLU A 42 -18.52 -5.19 -0.75
N ALA A 43 -18.04 -4.43 -1.75
CA ALA A 43 -16.81 -4.77 -2.48
C ALA A 43 -15.56 -4.65 -1.59
N GLU A 44 -15.48 -3.62 -0.74
CA GLU A 44 -14.37 -3.45 0.20
C GLU A 44 -14.37 -4.52 1.29
N GLN A 45 -15.56 -4.99 1.72
CA GLN A 45 -15.67 -6.06 2.71
C GLN A 45 -15.04 -7.36 2.22
N VAL A 46 -15.19 -7.71 0.94
CA VAL A 46 -14.55 -8.91 0.36
C VAL A 46 -13.02 -8.81 0.47
N ILE A 47 -12.46 -7.64 0.12
CA ILE A 47 -11.01 -7.40 0.24
C ILE A 47 -10.59 -7.45 1.71
N TYR A 48 -11.35 -6.80 2.58
CA TYR A 48 -11.08 -6.78 4.01
C TYR A 48 -11.03 -8.19 4.60
N ASP A 49 -12.01 -9.03 4.28
CA ASP A 49 -12.11 -10.39 4.81
C ASP A 49 -10.94 -11.26 4.38
N HIS A 50 -10.55 -11.18 3.10
CA HIS A 50 -9.41 -11.94 2.59
C HIS A 50 -8.06 -11.47 3.16
N PHE A 51 -7.80 -10.16 3.20
CA PHE A 51 -6.53 -9.65 3.71
C PHE A 51 -6.44 -9.65 5.25
N SER A 52 -7.57 -9.88 5.95
CA SER A 52 -7.58 -10.15 7.39
C SER A 52 -7.34 -11.64 7.72
N ASP A 53 -7.49 -12.55 6.76
CA ASP A 53 -7.22 -13.99 6.96
C ASP A 53 -5.72 -14.29 6.80
N PRO A 54 -5.02 -14.72 7.87
CA PRO A 54 -3.61 -15.05 7.79
C PRO A 54 -3.29 -16.16 6.79
N ASN A 55 -4.21 -17.11 6.57
CA ASN A 55 -3.97 -18.22 5.64
C ASN A 55 -3.92 -17.74 4.19
N PHE A 56 -4.88 -16.88 3.81
CA PHE A 56 -4.89 -16.25 2.50
C PHE A 56 -3.63 -15.41 2.29
N VAL A 57 -3.28 -14.56 3.26
CA VAL A 57 -2.09 -13.70 3.17
C VAL A 57 -0.81 -14.52 3.06
N GLU A 58 -0.67 -15.60 3.83
CA GLU A 58 0.48 -16.49 3.75
C GLU A 58 0.61 -17.11 2.35
N GLN A 59 -0.49 -17.62 1.78
CA GLN A 59 -0.49 -18.20 0.43
C GLN A 59 -0.16 -17.15 -0.64
N LEU A 60 -0.75 -15.97 -0.53
CA LEU A 60 -0.50 -14.85 -1.45
C LEU A 60 0.98 -14.44 -1.42
N ILE A 61 1.54 -14.25 -0.23
CA ILE A 61 2.94 -13.87 -0.07
C ILE A 61 3.86 -14.95 -0.60
N LYS A 62 3.62 -16.23 -0.26
CA LYS A 62 4.40 -17.34 -0.82
C LYS A 62 4.40 -17.30 -2.33
N PHE A 63 3.24 -17.13 -2.96
CA PHE A 63 3.12 -17.06 -4.41
C PHE A 63 3.84 -15.85 -5.01
N LEU A 64 3.76 -14.68 -4.37
CA LEU A 64 4.42 -13.47 -4.86
C LEU A 64 5.95 -13.51 -4.68
N SER A 65 6.46 -14.23 -3.68
CA SER A 65 7.91 -14.41 -3.44
C SER A 65 8.55 -15.52 -4.27
N LEU A 66 7.77 -16.26 -5.08
CA LEU A 66 8.33 -17.22 -6.02
C LEU A 66 9.08 -16.49 -7.15
N GLU A 67 10.26 -17.02 -7.48
CA GLU A 67 11.01 -16.57 -8.64
C GLU A 67 10.25 -16.93 -9.92
N ASP A 68 9.92 -15.93 -10.74
CA ASP A 68 9.22 -16.15 -12.02
C ASP A 68 10.24 -16.52 -13.11
N ARG A 69 11.36 -15.79 -13.15
CA ARG A 69 12.47 -16.03 -14.08
C ARG A 69 13.80 -15.91 -13.40
N LYS A 70 14.54 -17.03 -13.37
CA LYS A 70 15.85 -17.12 -12.71
C LYS A 70 16.78 -15.96 -13.06
N GLY A 71 17.10 -15.12 -12.06
CA GLY A 71 18.00 -13.96 -12.20
C GLY A 71 17.51 -12.84 -13.15
N LYS A 72 16.23 -12.85 -13.56
CA LYS A 72 15.63 -11.85 -14.46
C LYS A 72 14.43 -11.13 -13.87
N ASP A 73 14.04 -11.49 -12.66
CA ASP A 73 12.98 -10.79 -11.95
C ASP A 73 13.37 -9.31 -11.78
N LYS A 74 12.37 -8.44 -11.84
CA LYS A 74 12.52 -6.99 -11.71
C LYS A 74 11.41 -6.49 -10.82
N PHE A 75 11.59 -5.30 -10.26
CA PHE A 75 10.51 -4.59 -9.60
C PHE A 75 9.26 -4.58 -10.49
N ASN A 76 8.15 -5.07 -9.94
CA ASN A 76 6.90 -5.20 -10.67
C ASN A 76 5.95 -4.07 -10.25
N PRO A 77 5.75 -3.03 -11.08
CA PRO A 77 4.89 -1.89 -10.73
C PRO A 77 3.43 -2.31 -10.51
N ARG A 78 2.98 -3.44 -11.07
CA ARG A 78 1.62 -3.94 -10.84
C ARG A 78 1.46 -4.51 -9.43
N ARG A 79 2.47 -5.25 -8.94
CA ARG A 79 2.50 -5.75 -7.54
C ARG A 79 2.59 -4.59 -6.57
N PHE A 80 3.42 -3.59 -6.87
CA PHE A 80 3.45 -2.36 -6.08
C PHE A 80 2.09 -1.66 -6.02
N CYS A 81 1.41 -1.49 -7.17
CA CYS A 81 0.09 -0.87 -7.21
C CYS A 81 -0.97 -1.62 -6.38
N LEU A 82 -0.88 -2.95 -6.28
CA LEU A 82 -1.74 -3.75 -5.41
C LEU A 82 -1.59 -3.31 -3.96
N PHE A 83 -0.38 -3.34 -3.40
CA PHE A 83 -0.14 -2.97 -2.01
C PHE A 83 -0.36 -1.47 -1.77
N LYS A 84 0.06 -0.60 -2.70
CA LYS A 84 -0.25 0.84 -2.63
C LYS A 84 -1.75 1.08 -2.53
N GLY A 85 -2.55 0.37 -3.34
CA GLY A 85 -4.01 0.44 -3.27
C GLY A 85 -4.56 -0.09 -1.95
N LEU A 86 -4.02 -1.21 -1.46
CA LEU A 86 -4.43 -1.80 -0.19
C LEU A 86 -4.27 -0.80 0.97
N PHE A 87 -3.07 -0.28 1.19
CA PHE A 87 -2.80 0.66 2.28
C PHE A 87 -3.49 2.02 2.09
N ARG A 88 -3.72 2.47 0.84
CA ARG A 88 -4.47 3.71 0.59
C ARG A 88 -5.93 3.62 1.04
N ASN A 89 -6.57 2.47 0.86
CA ASN A 89 -8.01 2.33 1.10
C ASN A 89 -8.35 1.76 2.49
N PHE A 90 -7.42 1.01 3.10
CA PHE A 90 -7.62 0.30 4.36
C PHE A 90 -6.64 0.72 5.47
N ASP A 91 -5.81 1.72 5.22
CA ASP A 91 -4.81 2.20 6.18
C ASP A 91 -3.87 1.07 6.65
N ASP A 92 -3.47 1.06 7.91
CA ASP A 92 -2.62 0.04 8.53
C ASP A 92 -3.38 -1.20 9.03
N THR A 93 -4.67 -1.34 8.71
CA THR A 93 -5.53 -2.44 9.20
C THR A 93 -4.92 -3.83 9.03
N PHE A 94 -4.25 -4.09 7.90
CA PHE A 94 -3.67 -5.40 7.59
C PHE A 94 -2.20 -5.53 8.01
N LEU A 95 -1.61 -4.49 8.58
CA LEU A 95 -0.22 -4.52 9.03
C LEU A 95 0.04 -5.62 10.07
N PRO A 96 -0.84 -5.91 11.05
CA PRO A 96 -0.62 -7.02 11.98
C PRO A 96 -0.48 -8.39 11.30
N VAL A 97 -1.16 -8.60 10.17
CA VAL A 97 -1.09 -9.85 9.39
C VAL A 97 0.12 -9.85 8.46
N LEU A 98 0.42 -8.72 7.83
CA LEU A 98 1.51 -8.61 6.85
C LEU A 98 2.91 -8.52 7.48
N LYS A 99 3.03 -7.85 8.64
CA LYS A 99 4.32 -7.51 9.26
C LYS A 99 5.22 -8.73 9.52
N PRO A 100 4.75 -9.85 10.11
CA PRO A 100 5.60 -11.02 10.31
C PRO A 100 6.16 -11.60 9.01
N HIS A 101 5.39 -11.51 7.92
CA HIS A 101 5.87 -11.94 6.61
C HIS A 101 6.92 -10.99 6.05
N LEU A 102 6.71 -9.67 6.17
CA LEU A 102 7.67 -8.66 5.71
C LEU A 102 9.02 -8.76 6.45
N GLU A 103 8.99 -8.92 7.78
CA GLU A 103 10.19 -9.10 8.60
C GLU A 103 10.97 -10.35 8.16
N ARG A 104 10.28 -11.50 8.02
CA ARG A 104 10.90 -12.74 7.54
C ARG A 104 11.49 -12.61 6.14
N LEU A 105 10.81 -11.94 5.21
CA LEU A 105 11.28 -11.77 3.84
C LEU A 105 12.49 -10.83 3.79
N ALA A 106 12.50 -9.76 4.59
CA ALA A 106 13.60 -8.81 4.65
C ALA A 106 14.89 -9.41 5.23
N GLU A 107 14.77 -10.41 6.12
CA GLU A 107 15.91 -11.16 6.67
C GLU A 107 16.44 -12.25 5.73
N ASP A 108 15.69 -12.61 4.68
CA ASP A 108 16.06 -13.70 3.79
C ASP A 108 17.22 -13.29 2.85
N SER A 109 18.28 -14.10 2.79
CA SER A 109 19.45 -13.84 1.94
C SER A 109 19.22 -14.13 0.45
N HIS A 110 18.11 -14.78 0.09
CA HIS A 110 17.79 -15.08 -1.30
C HIS A 110 17.24 -13.84 -2.02
N GLU A 111 17.49 -13.75 -3.32
CA GLU A 111 17.10 -12.60 -4.12
C GLU A 111 15.58 -12.48 -4.29
N SER A 112 14.87 -13.58 -4.57
CA SER A 112 13.42 -13.54 -4.87
C SER A 112 12.54 -13.07 -3.72
N PRO A 113 12.77 -13.47 -2.46
CA PRO A 113 12.08 -12.90 -1.28
C PRO A 113 12.22 -11.38 -1.12
N GLN A 114 13.28 -10.79 -1.66
CA GLN A 114 13.58 -9.36 -1.58
C GLN A 114 12.99 -8.55 -2.75
N ARG A 115 12.29 -9.19 -3.70
CA ARG A 115 11.78 -8.58 -4.94
C ARG A 115 10.28 -8.30 -4.94
#